data_AF-A0AAV5LE55-F1
#
_entry.id   AF-A0AAV5LE55-F1
#
_cell.length_a   1.000
_cell.length_b   1.000
_cell.length_c   1.000
_cell.angle_alpha   90.00
_cell.angle_beta   90.00
_cell.angle_gamma   90.00
#
_symmetry.space_group_name_H-M   'P 1'
#
loop_
_entity.id
_entity.type
_entity.pdbx_description
1 polymer ?
#
loop_
_entity_poly.entity_id
_entity_poly.type
_entity_poly.pdbx_seq_one_letter_code
_entity_poly.pdbx_strand_id
1 'polypeptide(L)'
;MINPVASILGIPQENIFANQLLFGSSGEFLGFDANEPTSRSGGKATAVQHIQKVHGYKALVMIGDGATDLEARKPGGADIYVCYAGVQLREGVAAKADWLVFNFRDLINSLE
;
A
#
# COMPACT_ATOMS: atom_id res chain seq x y z
N MET A 1 -11.90 2.24 -8.32
CA MET A 1 -12.13 2.89 -7.01
C MET A 1 -10.97 3.76 -6.55
N ILE A 2 -9.70 3.35 -6.75
CA ILE A 2 -8.52 4.12 -6.29
C ILE A 2 -8.19 5.32 -7.18
N ASN A 3 -8.41 5.22 -8.51
CA ASN A 3 -7.99 6.24 -9.48
C ASN A 3 -8.43 7.69 -9.17
N PRO A 4 -9.66 7.98 -8.71
CA PRO A 4 -10.05 9.35 -8.35
C PRO A 4 -9.21 9.93 -7.21
N VAL A 5 -8.87 9.14 -6.19
CA VAL A 5 -8.03 9.57 -5.06
C VAL A 5 -6.60 9.84 -5.53
N ALA A 6 -6.03 8.92 -6.32
CA ALA A 6 -4.69 9.10 -6.89
C ALA A 6 -4.60 10.36 -7.76
N SER A 7 -5.64 10.64 -8.57
CA SER A 7 -5.72 11.85 -9.40
C SER A 7 -5.69 13.13 -8.57
N ILE A 8 -6.45 13.20 -7.48
CA ILE A 8 -6.45 14.35 -6.56
C ILE A 8 -5.07 14.58 -5.95
N LEU A 9 -4.33 13.50 -5.68
CA LEU A 9 -2.98 13.55 -5.10
C LEU A 9 -1.87 13.73 -6.15
N GLY A 10 -2.21 13.80 -7.45
CA GLY A 10 -1.23 13.90 -8.53
C GLY A 10 -0.37 12.65 -8.73
N ILE A 11 -0.86 11.47 -8.31
CA ILE A 11 -0.15 10.20 -8.44
C ILE A 11 -0.46 9.58 -9.82
N PRO A 12 0.56 9.29 -10.65
CA PRO A 12 0.38 8.64 -11.95
C PRO A 12 -0.27 7.26 -11.84
N GLN A 13 -1.02 6.85 -12.86
CA GLN A 13 -1.77 5.58 -12.81
C GLN A 13 -0.85 4.36 -12.80
N GLU A 14 0.31 4.44 -13.44
CA GLU A 14 1.35 3.43 -13.45
C GLU A 14 1.93 3.12 -12.06
N ASN A 15 1.74 4.01 -11.08
CA ASN A 15 2.16 3.82 -9.69
C ASN A 15 1.05 3.17 -8.83
N ILE A 16 -0.09 2.83 -9.41
CA ILE A 16 -1.23 2.24 -8.69
C ILE A 16 -1.20 0.72 -8.84
N PHE A 17 -1.02 0.03 -7.73
CA PHE A 17 -1.17 -1.43 -7.62
C PHE A 17 -2.43 -1.73 -6.80
N ALA A 18 -3.50 -2.18 -7.44
CA ALA A 18 -4.78 -2.39 -6.78
C ALA A 18 -5.66 -3.39 -7.54
N ASN A 19 -6.65 -3.96 -6.84
CA ASN A 19 -7.63 -4.86 -7.47
C ASN A 19 -8.44 -4.13 -8.52
N GLN A 20 -8.51 -4.73 -9.70
CA GLN A 20 -9.36 -4.27 -10.78
C GLN A 20 -10.66 -5.07 -10.77
N LEU A 21 -11.79 -4.37 -10.60
CA LEU A 21 -13.11 -4.96 -10.74
C LEU A 21 -13.48 -5.02 -12.23
N LEU A 22 -14.08 -6.12 -12.64
CA LEU A 22 -14.50 -6.37 -14.02
C LEU A 22 -16.03 -6.26 -14.11
N PHE A 23 -16.49 -5.51 -15.11
CA PHE A 23 -17.91 -5.28 -15.37
C PHE A 23 -18.23 -5.59 -16.82
N GLY A 24 -19.41 -6.16 -17.06
CA GLY A 24 -19.92 -6.41 -18.40
C GLY A 24 -20.48 -5.14 -19.04
N SER A 25 -20.95 -5.27 -20.27
CA SER A 25 -21.47 -4.13 -21.04
C SER A 25 -22.72 -3.50 -20.44
N SER A 26 -23.46 -4.23 -19.62
CA SER A 26 -24.67 -3.74 -18.93
C SER A 26 -24.36 -3.25 -17.50
N GLY A 27 -23.08 -3.19 -17.12
CA GLY A 27 -22.64 -2.78 -15.79
C GLY A 27 -22.76 -3.88 -14.73
N GLU A 28 -23.10 -5.11 -15.12
CA GLU A 28 -23.14 -6.26 -14.22
C GLU A 28 -21.73 -6.62 -13.72
N PHE A 29 -21.63 -6.98 -12.45
CA PHE A 29 -20.38 -7.42 -11.85
C PHE A 29 -19.97 -8.80 -12.37
N LEU A 30 -18.80 -8.89 -13.00
CA LEU A 30 -18.26 -10.14 -13.55
C LEU A 30 -17.17 -10.75 -12.68
N GLY A 31 -16.68 -10.03 -11.68
CA GLY A 31 -15.59 -10.46 -10.82
C GLY A 31 -14.49 -9.42 -10.71
N PHE A 32 -13.27 -9.89 -10.54
CA PHE A 32 -12.06 -9.07 -10.46
C PHE A 32 -10.93 -9.72 -11.25
N ASP A 33 -9.94 -8.92 -11.65
CA ASP A 33 -8.75 -9.44 -12.29
C ASP A 33 -7.92 -10.25 -11.28
N ALA A 34 -7.83 -11.57 -11.51
CA ALA A 34 -7.10 -12.49 -10.66
C ALA A 34 -5.58 -12.50 -10.92
N ASN A 35 -5.11 -11.79 -11.95
CA ASN A 35 -3.69 -11.60 -12.25
C ASN A 35 -3.07 -10.48 -11.41
N GLU A 36 -3.89 -9.55 -10.92
CA GLU A 36 -3.41 -8.50 -10.03
C GLU A 36 -2.84 -9.09 -8.74
N PRO A 37 -1.60 -8.75 -8.33
CA PRO A 37 -1.01 -9.28 -7.11
C PRO A 37 -1.89 -9.04 -5.88
N THR A 38 -2.55 -7.88 -5.82
CA THR A 38 -3.43 -7.47 -4.73
C THR A 38 -4.73 -8.29 -4.63
N SER A 39 -5.01 -9.16 -5.62
CA SER A 39 -6.22 -9.97 -5.65
C SER A 39 -6.18 -11.15 -4.66
N ARG A 40 -5.03 -11.36 -4.02
CA ARG A 40 -4.74 -12.49 -3.13
C ARG A 40 -4.04 -12.03 -1.86
N SER A 41 -4.06 -12.89 -0.83
CA SER A 41 -3.29 -12.68 0.40
C SER A 41 -1.81 -12.47 0.11
N GLY A 42 -1.20 -11.49 0.78
CA GLY A 42 0.19 -11.11 0.55
C GLY A 42 0.42 -10.21 -0.68
N GLY A 43 -0.63 -9.80 -1.39
CA GLY A 43 -0.50 -9.00 -2.61
C GLY A 43 0.25 -7.68 -2.47
N LYS A 44 0.11 -6.98 -1.33
CA LYS A 44 0.91 -5.77 -1.04
C LYS A 44 2.40 -6.09 -0.96
N ALA A 45 2.78 -7.19 -0.32
CA ALA A 45 4.18 -7.59 -0.23
C ALA A 45 4.75 -7.91 -1.63
N THR A 46 3.99 -8.64 -2.46
CA THR A 46 4.39 -8.90 -3.85
C THR A 46 4.54 -7.62 -4.67
N ALA A 47 3.61 -6.67 -4.53
CA ALA A 47 3.69 -5.38 -5.23
C ALA A 47 4.91 -4.56 -4.80
N VAL A 48 5.17 -4.47 -3.49
CA VAL A 48 6.34 -3.75 -2.95
C VAL A 48 7.65 -4.41 -3.37
N GLN A 49 7.74 -5.74 -3.35
CA GLN A 49 8.91 -6.47 -3.88
C GLN A 49 9.12 -6.22 -5.38
N HIS A 50 8.03 -6.15 -6.16
CA HIS A 50 8.11 -5.82 -7.58
C HIS A 50 8.64 -4.41 -7.81
N ILE A 51 8.12 -3.41 -7.09
CA ILE A 51 8.58 -2.01 -7.13
C ILE A 51 10.07 -1.93 -6.79
N GLN A 52 10.50 -2.57 -5.69
CA GLN A 52 11.89 -2.59 -5.27
C GLN A 52 12.80 -3.20 -6.34
N LYS A 53 12.37 -4.32 -6.95
CA LYS A 53 13.13 -5.00 -8.01
C LYS A 53 13.25 -4.17 -9.29
N VAL A 54 12.19 -3.48 -9.69
CA VAL A 54 12.15 -2.69 -10.93
C VAL A 54 12.94 -1.39 -10.81
N HIS A 55 12.79 -0.68 -9.70
CA HIS A 55 13.37 0.65 -9.55
C HIS A 55 14.70 0.67 -8.78
N GLY A 56 14.99 -0.36 -7.97
CA GLY A 56 16.24 -0.45 -7.21
C GLY A 56 16.43 0.70 -6.22
N TYR A 57 15.35 1.15 -5.58
CA TYR A 57 15.41 2.24 -4.60
C TYR A 57 16.39 1.91 -3.47
N LYS A 58 17.11 2.93 -2.97
CA LYS A 58 18.04 2.74 -1.84
C LYS A 58 17.34 2.43 -0.52
N ALA A 59 16.13 2.97 -0.36
CA ALA A 59 15.25 2.75 0.77
C ALA A 59 13.80 2.85 0.29
N LEU A 60 12.96 1.93 0.75
CA LEU A 60 11.54 1.88 0.46
C LEU A 60 10.74 1.86 1.77
N VAL A 61 9.81 2.80 1.90
CA VAL A 61 8.99 2.95 3.11
C VAL A 61 7.56 2.53 2.79
N MET A 62 7.02 1.59 3.57
CA MET A 62 5.61 1.23 3.55
C MET A 62 4.85 1.98 4.64
N ILE A 63 3.73 2.60 4.30
CA ILE A 63 2.87 3.33 5.24
C ILE A 63 1.45 2.76 5.16
N GLY A 64 0.89 2.34 6.30
CA GLY A 64 -0.48 1.82 6.37
C GLY A 64 -0.88 1.39 7.78
N ASP A 65 -2.15 1.08 8.02
CA ASP A 65 -2.68 0.72 9.35
C ASP A 65 -2.71 -0.79 9.61
N GLY A 66 -2.66 -1.59 8.54
CA GLY A 66 -3.07 -2.99 8.57
C GLY A 66 -1.93 -3.99 8.64
N ALA A 67 -2.27 -5.22 9.03
CA ALA A 67 -1.32 -6.33 9.04
C ALA A 67 -0.76 -6.64 7.64
N THR A 68 -1.54 -6.42 6.57
CA THR A 68 -1.08 -6.62 5.19
C THR A 68 -0.09 -5.55 4.74
N ASP A 69 -0.12 -4.36 5.34
CA ASP A 69 0.89 -3.31 5.13
C ASP A 69 2.20 -3.69 5.83
N LEU A 70 2.11 -4.13 7.09
CA LEU A 70 3.27 -4.65 7.83
C LEU A 70 3.92 -5.84 7.10
N GLU A 71 3.13 -6.73 6.50
CA GLU A 71 3.65 -7.85 5.70
C GLU A 71 4.49 -7.42 4.50
N ALA A 72 4.40 -6.17 4.03
CA ALA A 72 5.21 -5.68 2.93
C ALA A 72 6.71 -5.58 3.28
N ARG A 73 7.08 -5.73 4.56
CA ARG A 73 8.47 -5.88 5.04
C ARG A 73 9.07 -7.27 4.83
N LYS A 74 8.39 -8.20 4.15
CA LYS A 74 8.98 -9.49 3.77
C LYS A 74 10.32 -9.26 3.02
N PRO A 75 11.27 -10.21 3.07
CA PRO A 75 12.57 -10.04 2.43
C PRO A 75 12.46 -9.56 0.97
N GLY A 76 13.23 -8.51 0.63
CA GLY A 76 13.16 -7.85 -0.68
C GLY A 76 12.01 -6.85 -0.86
N GLY A 77 11.21 -6.61 0.18
CA GLY A 77 10.15 -5.61 0.23
C GLY A 77 10.63 -4.31 0.88
N ALA A 78 9.75 -3.67 1.66
CA ALA A 78 10.04 -2.38 2.29
C ALA A 78 11.08 -2.50 3.42
N ASP A 79 11.95 -1.50 3.53
CA ASP A 79 12.98 -1.40 4.58
C ASP A 79 12.40 -0.88 5.89
N ILE A 80 11.44 0.05 5.80
CA ILE A 80 10.78 0.70 6.93
C ILE A 80 9.27 0.52 6.79
N TYR A 81 8.61 0.17 7.89
CA TYR A 81 7.16 0.22 8.01
C TYR A 81 6.74 1.26 9.04
N VAL A 82 5.92 2.19 8.57
CA VAL A 82 5.24 3.18 9.40
C VAL A 82 3.78 2.76 9.56
N CYS A 83 3.38 2.52 10.80
CA CYS A 83 1.98 2.30 11.15
C CYS A 83 1.27 3.65 11.25
N TYR A 84 0.31 3.90 10.35
CA TYR A 84 -0.58 5.06 10.45
C TYR A 84 -1.83 4.70 11.25
N ALA A 85 -1.94 5.22 12.47
CA ALA A 85 -3.03 4.96 13.41
C ALA A 85 -4.03 6.13 13.53
N GLY A 86 -3.97 7.12 12.62
CA GLY A 86 -4.83 8.31 12.69
C GLY A 86 -6.32 8.06 12.46
N VAL A 87 -6.69 6.88 11.91
CA VAL A 87 -8.09 6.45 11.75
C VAL A 87 -8.42 5.31 12.71
N GLN A 88 -7.61 4.25 12.71
CA GLN A 88 -7.79 3.09 13.57
C GLN A 88 -6.44 2.61 14.09
N LEU A 89 -6.28 2.55 15.41
CA LEU A 89 -5.14 1.91 16.04
C LEU A 89 -5.38 0.40 16.15
N ARG A 90 -4.45 -0.38 15.59
CA ARG A 90 -4.41 -1.84 15.74
C ARG A 90 -3.16 -2.20 16.55
N GLU A 91 -3.30 -2.38 17.86
CA GLU A 91 -2.18 -2.53 18.79
C GLU A 91 -1.16 -3.59 18.35
N GLY A 92 -1.63 -4.77 17.91
CA GLY A 92 -0.75 -5.85 17.45
C GLY A 92 0.04 -5.54 16.17
N VAL A 93 -0.41 -4.58 15.36
CA VAL A 93 0.30 -4.10 14.16
C VAL A 93 1.25 -2.97 14.55
N ALA A 94 0.76 -2.01 15.33
CA ALA A 94 1.53 -0.86 15.80
C ALA A 94 2.77 -1.28 16.62
N ALA A 95 2.64 -2.30 17.47
CA ALA A 95 3.76 -2.83 18.26
C ALA A 95 4.91 -3.42 17.43
N LYS A 96 4.69 -3.64 16.12
CA LYS A 96 5.69 -4.19 15.19
C LYS A 96 6.16 -3.15 14.16
N ALA A 97 5.71 -1.90 14.28
CA ALA A 97 6.10 -0.83 13.38
C ALA A 97 7.43 -0.22 13.81
N ASP A 98 8.21 0.22 12.83
CA ASP A 98 9.43 0.98 13.10
C ASP A 98 9.08 2.40 13.58
N TRP A 99 7.93 2.91 13.12
CA TRP A 99 7.36 4.18 13.55
C TRP A 99 5.83 4.11 13.59
N LEU A 100 5.24 4.59 14.67
CA LEU A 100 3.80 4.79 14.83
C LEU A 100 3.49 6.29 14.75
N VAL A 101 2.57 6.67 13.85
CA VAL A 101 2.08 8.05 13.70
C VAL A 101 0.57 8.10 13.78
N PHE A 102 0.05 9.20 14.34
CA PHE A 102 -1.40 9.45 14.41
C PHE A 102 -1.84 10.57 13.48
N ASN A 103 -0.91 11.38 12.98
CA ASN A 103 -1.19 12.46 12.06
C ASN A 103 -0.16 12.49 10.93
N PHE A 104 -0.60 12.74 9.69
CA PHE A 104 0.34 12.90 8.57
C PHE A 104 1.32 14.06 8.75
N ARG A 105 0.99 15.06 9.58
CA ARG A 105 1.91 16.14 9.94
C ARG A 105 3.20 15.63 10.60
N ASP A 106 3.13 14.54 11.37
CA ASP A 106 4.33 13.94 11.98
C ASP A 106 5.32 13.47 10.91
N LEU A 107 4.82 12.96 9.78
CA LEU A 107 5.63 12.55 8.63
C LEU A 107 6.14 13.74 7.83
N ILE A 108 5.32 14.76 7.63
CA ILE A 108 5.73 15.94 6.85
C ILE A 108 6.88 16.66 7.58
N ASN A 109 6.76 16.83 8.89
CA ASN A 109 7.77 17.50 9.71
C ASN A 109 9.12 16.76 9.76
N SER A 110 9.16 15.45 9.46
CA SER A 110 10.42 14.69 9.46
C SER A 110 11.15 14.73 8.11
N LEU A 111 10.54 15.32 7.08
CA LEU A 111 11.14 15.53 5.77
C LEU A 111 11.80 16.92 5.63
N GLU A 112 11.57 17.80 6.60
CA GLU A 112 12.21 19.13 6.73
C GLU A 112 13.56 19.02 7.45
#